data_AF-A0A963TKE5-F1
#
_entry.id   AF-A0A963TKE5-F1
#
_cell.length_a   1.000
_cell.length_b   1.000
_cell.length_c   1.000
_cell.angle_alpha   90.00
_cell.angle_beta   90.00
_cell.angle_gamma   90.00
#
_symmetry.space_group_name_H-M   'P 1'
#
loop_
_entity.id
_entity.type
_entity.pdbx_description
1 polymer ?
#
loop_
_entity_poly.entity_id
_entity_poly.type
_entity_poly.pdbx_seq_one_letter_code
_entity_poly.pdbx_strand_id
1 'polypeptide(L)'
;RNDISRIARMGSVRVPELFAVESYATVHQMVSHVAGELRSDIAPSDIFRALFPCGSITGAPKIRAMQIIHELEAGPRGVYCGAIGWIGPDGSAAFNVAIRTLTLRGDHATFGVGGGIVIDSTAEGEWEEALWKARFADLTPA
;
A
#
# COMPACT_ATOMS: atom_id res chain seq x y z
N ARG A 1 7.67 4.36 -10.14
CA ARG A 1 8.52 4.49 -11.35
C ARG A 1 9.50 3.30 -11.48
N ASN A 2 10.45 3.12 -10.56
CA ASN A 2 11.45 2.04 -10.62
C ASN A 2 10.84 0.63 -10.67
N ASP A 3 9.78 0.39 -9.89
CA ASP A 3 9.15 -0.92 -9.81
C ASP A 3 8.44 -1.28 -11.13
N ILE A 4 7.68 -0.34 -11.69
CA ILE A 4 7.00 -0.50 -13.00
C ILE A 4 8.01 -0.69 -14.14
N SER A 5 9.15 0.01 -14.15
CA SER A 5 10.15 -0.13 -15.21
C SER A 5 10.78 -1.53 -15.32
N ARG A 6 10.69 -2.36 -14.27
CA ARG A 6 11.20 -3.74 -14.30
C ARG A 6 10.37 -4.67 -15.18
N ILE A 7 9.09 -4.35 -15.36
CA ILE A 7 8.09 -5.18 -16.07
C ILE A 7 7.51 -4.48 -17.31
N ALA A 8 7.79 -3.19 -17.48
CA ALA A 8 7.33 -2.41 -18.63
C ALA A 8 8.31 -2.50 -19.82
N ARG A 9 7.81 -2.27 -21.03
CA ARG A 9 8.61 -2.03 -22.24
C ARG A 9 9.51 -0.82 -22.03
N MET A 10 10.74 -0.92 -22.50
CA MET A 10 11.72 0.15 -22.39
C MET A 10 11.17 1.44 -23.02
N GLY A 11 11.29 2.56 -22.31
CA GLY A 11 10.79 3.86 -22.75
C GLY A 11 9.27 4.08 -22.61
N SER A 12 8.48 3.05 -22.26
CA SER A 12 7.02 3.20 -22.16
C SER A 12 6.54 3.82 -20.84
N VAL A 13 7.37 3.83 -19.80
CA VAL A 13 7.00 4.35 -18.48
C VAL A 13 6.87 5.87 -18.53
N ARG A 14 5.68 6.35 -18.23
CA ARG A 14 5.32 7.77 -18.21
C ARG A 14 4.54 8.12 -16.95
N VAL A 15 4.48 9.42 -16.64
CA VAL A 15 3.68 9.98 -15.55
C VAL A 15 2.67 10.94 -16.17
N PRO A 16 1.54 10.42 -16.71
CA PRO A 16 0.55 11.25 -17.39
C PRO A 16 -0.02 12.35 -16.51
N GLU A 17 -0.10 12.12 -15.21
CA GLU A 17 -0.61 13.06 -14.23
C GLU A 17 0.30 13.06 -13.01
N LEU A 18 0.83 14.23 -12.68
CA LEU A 18 1.80 14.41 -11.60
C LEU A 18 1.24 15.43 -10.61
N PHE A 19 1.12 15.02 -9.35
CA PHE A 19 0.64 15.84 -8.22
C PHE A 19 -0.75 16.45 -8.43
N ALA A 20 -1.66 15.73 -9.07
CA ALA A 20 -3.06 16.14 -9.15
C ALA A 20 -3.72 16.02 -7.78
N VAL A 21 -4.63 16.95 -7.46
CA VAL A 21 -5.41 16.89 -6.23
C VAL A 21 -6.78 16.31 -6.55
N GLU A 22 -7.04 15.13 -6.02
CA GLU A 22 -8.34 14.48 -6.05
C GLU A 22 -9.09 14.77 -4.76
N SER A 23 -10.36 15.16 -4.87
CA SER A 23 -11.21 15.47 -3.73
C SER A 23 -12.21 14.35 -3.50
N TYR A 24 -12.16 13.76 -2.31
CA TYR A 24 -13.10 12.75 -1.84
C TYR A 24 -14.00 13.33 -0.74
N ALA A 25 -15.00 12.56 -0.31
CA ALA A 25 -15.98 13.01 0.67
C ALA A 25 -15.37 13.53 1.99
N THR A 26 -14.24 12.96 2.42
CA THR A 26 -13.64 13.27 3.74
C THR A 26 -12.17 13.68 3.68
N VAL A 27 -11.53 13.67 2.50
CA VAL A 27 -10.09 13.93 2.36
C VAL A 27 -9.75 14.39 0.95
N HIS A 28 -8.74 15.26 0.84
CA HIS A 28 -8.08 15.56 -0.43
C HIS A 28 -6.81 14.74 -0.54
N GLN A 29 -6.58 14.12 -1.69
CA GLN A 29 -5.39 13.33 -1.94
C GLN A 29 -4.59 13.92 -3.10
N MET A 30 -3.30 14.10 -2.88
CA MET A 30 -2.37 14.38 -3.96
C MET A 30 -1.95 13.06 -4.61
N VAL A 31 -2.37 12.85 -5.85
CA VAL A 31 -2.19 11.62 -6.61
C VAL A 31 -1.21 11.88 -7.76
N SER A 32 -0.42 10.86 -8.08
CA SER A 32 0.39 10.84 -9.29
C SER A 32 0.17 9.52 -10.01
N HIS A 33 -0.28 9.58 -11.25
CA HIS A 33 -0.52 8.40 -12.06
C HIS A 33 0.77 8.03 -12.79
N VAL A 34 1.28 6.82 -12.52
CA VAL A 34 2.42 6.25 -13.26
C VAL A 34 1.91 5.09 -14.10
N ALA A 35 2.16 5.14 -15.41
CA ALA A 35 1.70 4.14 -16.37
C ALA A 35 2.88 3.63 -17.22
N GLY A 36 2.77 2.40 -17.71
CA GLY A 36 3.73 1.80 -18.64
C GLY A 36 3.08 0.65 -19.40
N GLU A 37 3.62 0.29 -20.55
CA GLU A 37 3.14 -0.85 -21.33
C GLU A 37 3.83 -2.12 -20.84
N LEU A 38 3.08 -3.14 -20.45
CA LEU A 38 3.64 -4.41 -20.02
C LEU A 38 4.45 -5.07 -21.16
N ARG A 39 5.59 -5.68 -20.85
CA ARG A 39 6.28 -6.52 -21.84
C ARG A 39 5.46 -7.80 -22.08
N SER A 40 5.59 -8.37 -23.28
CA SER A 40 4.84 -9.56 -23.69
C SER A 40 5.27 -10.85 -22.98
N ASP A 41 6.43 -10.85 -22.32
CA ASP A 41 7.01 -12.00 -21.61
C ASP A 41 6.63 -12.04 -20.12
N ILE A 42 5.79 -11.13 -19.64
CA ILE A 42 5.46 -10.99 -18.23
C ILE A 42 4.26 -11.87 -17.84
N ALA A 43 4.47 -12.75 -16.86
CA ALA A 43 3.38 -13.47 -16.21
C ALA A 43 2.77 -12.62 -15.08
N PRO A 44 1.50 -12.87 -14.69
CA PRO A 44 0.88 -12.18 -13.55
C PRO A 44 1.71 -12.24 -12.26
N SER A 45 2.41 -13.35 -11.99
CA SER A 45 3.29 -13.48 -10.82
C SER A 45 4.44 -12.48 -10.79
N ASP A 46 4.94 -12.08 -11.96
CA ASP A 46 6.08 -11.17 -12.05
C ASP A 46 5.66 -9.73 -11.76
N ILE A 47 4.40 -9.39 -12.04
CA ILE A 47 3.77 -8.12 -11.62
C ILE A 47 3.81 -8.01 -10.10
N PHE A 48 3.38 -9.06 -9.39
CA PHE A 48 3.44 -9.08 -7.93
C PHE A 48 4.88 -9.03 -7.41
N ARG A 49 5.80 -9.81 -7.98
CA ARG A 49 7.22 -9.75 -7.56
C ARG A 49 7.84 -8.36 -7.72
N ALA A 50 7.42 -7.60 -8.73
CA ALA A 50 7.94 -6.26 -8.97
C ALA A 50 7.28 -5.21 -8.06
N LEU A 51 5.97 -5.28 -7.87
CA LEU A 51 5.18 -4.21 -7.25
C LEU A 51 4.84 -4.45 -5.76
N PHE A 52 4.84 -5.71 -5.32
CA PHE A 52 4.44 -6.10 -3.96
C PHE A 52 5.66 -6.30 -3.04
N PRO A 53 5.57 -5.86 -1.76
CA PRO A 53 4.55 -4.98 -1.20
C PRO A 53 4.70 -3.53 -1.70
N CYS A 54 3.60 -2.78 -1.60
CA CYS A 54 3.55 -1.39 -2.05
C CYS A 54 4.56 -0.52 -1.28
N GLY A 55 5.25 0.39 -1.98
CA GLY A 55 6.29 1.21 -1.36
C GLY A 55 5.79 2.11 -0.22
N SER A 56 4.55 2.62 -0.33
CA SER A 56 3.96 3.56 0.65
C SER A 56 3.66 2.95 2.02
N ILE A 57 3.58 1.62 2.13
CA ILE A 57 3.27 0.91 3.38
C ILE A 57 4.47 0.16 3.98
N THR A 58 5.63 0.32 3.34
CA THR A 58 6.92 -0.23 3.80
C THR A 58 7.85 0.90 4.21
N GLY A 59 8.50 1.54 3.23
CA GLY A 59 9.49 2.58 3.43
C GLY A 59 10.58 2.53 2.36
N ALA A 60 11.58 3.41 2.48
CA ALA A 60 12.69 3.50 1.55
C ALA A 60 14.03 3.56 2.31
N PRO A 61 15.01 2.68 2.02
CA PRO A 61 14.99 1.57 1.05
C PRO A 61 14.06 0.41 1.45
N LYS A 62 13.27 -0.12 0.50
CA LYS A 62 12.19 -1.10 0.73
C LYS A 62 12.62 -2.32 1.57
N ILE A 63 13.72 -2.96 1.22
CA ILE A 63 14.20 -4.18 1.90
C ILE A 63 14.58 -3.88 3.35
N ARG A 64 15.33 -2.80 3.61
CA ARG A 64 15.74 -2.46 4.98
C ARG A 64 14.56 -2.01 5.82
N ALA A 65 13.62 -1.25 5.26
CA ALA A 65 12.40 -0.88 5.94
C ALA A 65 11.58 -2.11 6.36
N MET A 66 11.43 -3.11 5.48
CA MET A 66 10.73 -4.36 5.81
C MET A 66 11.42 -5.16 6.91
N GLN A 67 12.76 -5.18 6.96
CA GLN A 67 13.50 -5.83 8.05
C GLN A 67 13.24 -5.16 9.39
N ILE A 68 13.31 -3.82 9.44
CA ILE A 68 13.03 -3.04 10.65
C ILE A 68 11.58 -3.27 11.11
N ILE A 69 10.62 -3.24 10.18
CA ILE A 69 9.21 -3.55 10.47
C ILE A 69 9.10 -4.94 11.12
N HIS A 70 9.76 -5.94 10.55
CA HIS A 70 9.74 -7.30 11.09
C HIS A 70 10.41 -7.42 12.46
N GLU A 71 11.47 -6.65 12.71
CA GLU A 71 12.17 -6.59 14.00
C GLU A 71 11.31 -5.93 15.10
N LEU A 72 10.47 -4.95 14.74
CA LEU A 72 9.71 -4.14 15.69
C LEU A 72 8.26 -4.60 15.92
N GLU A 73 7.61 -5.21 14.93
CA GLU A 73 6.21 -5.64 15.05
C GLU A 73 6.09 -6.98 15.78
N ALA A 74 5.05 -7.12 16.61
CA ALA A 74 4.84 -8.30 17.45
C ALA A 74 4.51 -9.59 16.68
N GLY A 75 4.28 -9.52 15.37
CA GLY A 75 3.92 -10.67 14.56
C GLY A 75 3.67 -10.31 13.09
N PRO A 76 3.27 -11.30 12.27
CA PRO A 76 2.99 -11.08 10.86
C PRO A 76 1.78 -10.17 10.65
N ARG A 77 1.85 -9.25 9.68
CA ARG A 77 0.75 -8.33 9.33
C ARG A 77 -0.50 -9.00 8.77
N GLY A 78 -0.39 -10.24 8.28
CA GLY A 78 -1.51 -10.96 7.66
C GLY A 78 -2.01 -10.23 6.41
N VAL A 79 -3.31 -9.87 6.38
CA VAL A 79 -3.92 -9.13 5.27
C VAL A 79 -3.47 -7.66 5.25
N TYR A 80 -3.15 -7.06 6.40
CA TYR A 80 -2.76 -5.66 6.49
C TYR A 80 -1.52 -5.37 5.64
N CYS A 81 -1.57 -4.29 4.85
CA CYS A 81 -0.55 -3.92 3.86
C CYS A 81 -0.36 -4.94 2.72
N GLY A 82 -1.26 -5.93 2.62
CA GLY A 82 -1.38 -6.87 1.52
C GLY A 82 -1.99 -6.24 0.25
N ALA A 83 -2.48 -7.10 -0.64
CA ALA A 83 -3.20 -6.70 -1.85
C ALA A 83 -4.57 -7.39 -1.92
N ILE A 84 -5.60 -6.63 -2.28
CA ILE A 84 -6.98 -7.12 -2.48
C ILE A 84 -7.43 -6.71 -3.87
N GLY A 85 -7.94 -7.64 -4.66
CA GLY A 85 -8.31 -7.35 -6.04
C GLY A 85 -8.72 -8.60 -6.82
N TRP A 86 -8.62 -8.50 -8.14
CA TRP A 86 -9.03 -9.56 -9.06
C TRP A 86 -8.11 -9.63 -10.29
N ILE A 87 -8.12 -10.79 -10.94
CA ILE A 87 -7.48 -11.04 -12.24
C ILE A 87 -8.49 -11.78 -13.12
N GLY A 88 -8.71 -11.26 -14.32
CA GLY A 88 -9.57 -11.85 -15.34
C GLY A 88 -8.81 -12.77 -16.30
N PRO A 89 -9.51 -13.69 -16.99
CA PRO A 89 -8.90 -14.57 -18.00
C PRO A 89 -8.41 -13.82 -19.24
N ASP A 90 -8.89 -12.59 -19.45
CA ASP A 90 -8.45 -11.68 -20.51
C ASP A 90 -7.16 -10.90 -20.17
N GLY A 91 -6.60 -11.14 -18.97
CA GLY A 91 -5.40 -10.48 -18.47
C GLY A 91 -5.66 -9.12 -17.81
N SER A 92 -6.91 -8.67 -17.74
CA SER A 92 -7.27 -7.49 -16.97
C SER A 92 -7.15 -7.77 -15.46
N ALA A 93 -6.67 -6.78 -14.70
CA ALA A 93 -6.49 -6.92 -13.27
C ALA A 93 -6.54 -5.57 -12.58
N ALA A 94 -7.06 -5.56 -11.35
CA ALA A 94 -7.03 -4.39 -10.48
C ALA A 94 -6.80 -4.82 -9.04
N PHE A 95 -5.93 -4.11 -8.34
CA PHE A 95 -5.58 -4.37 -6.95
C PHE A 95 -5.50 -3.08 -6.15
N ASN A 96 -6.02 -3.15 -4.93
CA ASN A 96 -5.85 -2.14 -3.91
C ASN A 96 -4.87 -2.64 -2.85
N VAL A 97 -4.18 -1.70 -2.21
CA VAL A 97 -3.42 -1.98 -1.00
C VAL A 97 -4.39 -2.19 0.15
N ALA A 98 -4.22 -3.27 0.91
CA ALA A 98 -5.09 -3.62 2.04
C ALA A 98 -4.79 -2.73 3.27
N ILE A 99 -5.26 -1.49 3.19
CA ILE A 99 -5.30 -0.51 4.29
C ILE A 99 -6.77 -0.22 4.64
N ARG A 100 -7.04 0.21 5.87
CA ARG A 100 -8.41 0.33 6.41
C ARG A 100 -9.28 -0.90 6.11
N THR A 101 -8.71 -2.08 6.32
CA THR A 101 -9.33 -3.37 6.04
C THR A 101 -9.45 -4.18 7.33
N LEU A 102 -10.66 -4.66 7.65
CA LEU A 102 -10.87 -5.57 8.78
C LEU A 102 -10.79 -7.03 8.33
N THR A 103 -10.12 -7.86 9.13
CA THR A 103 -10.16 -9.31 9.03
C THR A 103 -11.05 -9.84 10.15
N LEU A 104 -12.12 -10.55 9.78
CA LEU A 104 -13.03 -11.16 10.73
C LEU A 104 -12.67 -12.64 10.93
N ARG A 105 -12.58 -13.08 12.19
CA ARG A 105 -12.43 -14.49 12.56
C ARG A 105 -13.33 -14.79 13.75
N GLY A 106 -14.45 -15.45 13.48
CA GLY A 106 -15.49 -15.66 14.49
C GLY A 106 -16.11 -14.32 14.90
N ASP A 107 -16.08 -14.04 16.19
CA ASP A 107 -16.53 -12.81 16.85
C ASP A 107 -15.44 -11.74 16.97
N HIS A 108 -14.21 -12.03 16.51
CA HIS A 108 -13.11 -11.08 16.55
C HIS A 108 -12.91 -10.37 15.21
N ALA A 109 -12.73 -9.05 15.28
CA ALA A 109 -12.27 -8.22 14.18
C ALA A 109 -10.86 -7.71 14.46
N THR A 110 -9.96 -7.87 13.49
CA THR A 110 -8.59 -7.34 13.57
C THR A 110 -8.28 -6.48 12.36
N PHE A 111 -7.54 -5.39 12.56
CA PHE A 111 -6.99 -4.58 11.48
C PHE A 111 -5.67 -3.96 11.94
N GLY A 112 -4.82 -3.63 10.96
CA GLY A 112 -3.59 -2.89 11.20
C GLY A 112 -3.77 -1.41 10.91
N VAL A 113 -3.01 -0.59 11.63
CA VAL A 113 -2.85 0.84 11.37
C VAL A 113 -1.38 1.20 11.57
N GLY A 114 -0.89 2.17 10.78
CA GLY A 114 0.47 2.67 10.89
C GLY A 114 0.63 4.02 10.20
N GLY A 115 1.81 4.59 10.40
CA GLY A 115 2.27 5.86 9.84
C GLY A 115 3.60 5.70 9.10
N GLY A 116 3.97 6.72 8.35
CA GLY A 116 5.27 6.80 7.70
C GLY A 116 6.25 7.56 8.57
N ILE A 117 7.10 6.86 9.32
CA ILE A 117 8.06 7.48 10.22
C ILE A 117 9.20 8.12 9.42
N VAL A 118 9.45 9.39 9.67
CA VAL A 118 10.56 10.19 9.12
C VAL A 118 11.40 10.78 10.25
N ILE A 119 12.49 11.48 9.91
CA ILE A 119 13.49 11.92 10.89
C ILE A 119 12.95 12.95 11.90
N ASP A 120 11.94 13.72 11.48
CA ASP A 120 11.26 14.76 12.25
C ASP A 120 9.93 14.29 12.85
N SER A 121 9.58 13.00 12.68
CA SER A 121 8.42 12.40 13.34
C SER A 121 8.57 12.43 14.86
N THR A 122 7.45 12.65 15.55
CA THR A 122 7.36 12.50 17.00
C THR A 122 6.48 11.29 17.34
N ALA A 123 6.84 10.54 18.39
CA ALA A 123 6.07 9.37 18.78
C ALA A 123 4.59 9.71 19.08
N GLU A 124 4.33 10.87 19.70
CA GLU A 124 2.99 11.35 20.01
C GLU A 124 2.18 11.67 18.75
N GLY A 125 2.77 12.41 17.80
CA GLY A 125 2.08 12.75 16.55
C GLY A 125 1.75 11.53 15.69
N GLU A 126 2.68 10.58 15.59
CA GLU A 126 2.47 9.33 14.83
C GLU A 126 1.42 8.43 15.47
N TRP A 127 1.36 8.42 16.82
CA TRP A 127 0.31 7.73 17.56
C TRP A 127 -1.06 8.39 17.34
N GLU A 128 -1.13 9.73 17.38
CA GLU A 128 -2.36 10.46 17.10
C GLU A 128 -2.85 10.17 15.67
N GLU A 129 -1.96 10.20 14.68
CA GLU A 129 -2.29 9.86 13.29
C GLU A 129 -2.83 8.43 13.16
N ALA A 130 -2.23 7.46 13.87
CA ALA A 130 -2.72 6.09 13.90
C ALA A 130 -4.15 6.03 14.46
N LEU A 131 -4.45 6.74 15.55
CA LEU A 131 -5.80 6.81 16.09
C LEU A 131 -6.78 7.44 15.09
N TRP A 132 -6.41 8.54 14.42
CA TRP A 132 -7.22 9.16 13.35
C TRP A 132 -7.51 8.18 12.20
N LYS A 133 -6.52 7.38 11.82
CA LYS A 133 -6.67 6.35 10.79
C LYS A 133 -7.58 5.20 11.22
N ALA A 134 -7.66 4.91 12.53
CA ALA A 134 -8.47 3.83 13.09
C ALA A 134 -9.97 4.18 13.24
N ARG A 135 -10.34 5.46 13.28
CA ARG A 135 -11.71 5.92 13.61
C ARG A 135 -12.83 5.36 12.72
N PHE A 136 -12.53 4.88 11.51
CA PHE A 136 -13.55 4.29 10.64
C PHE A 136 -14.15 2.99 11.19
N ALA A 137 -13.44 2.30 12.08
CA ALA A 137 -13.91 1.07 12.68
C ALA A 137 -14.79 1.33 13.92
N ASP A 138 -15.02 2.59 14.30
CA ASP A 138 -15.75 3.03 15.49
C ASP A 138 -15.48 2.12 16.70
N LEU A 139 -14.19 1.85 16.93
CA LEU A 139 -13.75 1.07 18.07
C LEU A 139 -14.06 1.88 19.30
N THR A 140 -15.19 1.61 19.95
CA THR A 140 -15.35 1.98 21.35
C THR A 140 -14.28 1.20 22.09
N PRO A 141 -13.24 1.83 22.66
CA PRO A 141 -12.30 1.11 23.49
C PRO A 141 -13.11 0.51 24.65
N ALA A 142 -12.96 -0.79 24.90
CA ALA A 142 -13.45 -1.39 26.13
C ALA A 142 -12.70 -0.81 27.34
#